data_AF-F7L292-F1
#
_entry.id   AF-F7L292-F1
#
_cell.length_a   1.000
_cell.length_b   1.000
_cell.length_c   1.000
_cell.angle_alpha   90.00
_cell.angle_beta   90.00
_cell.angle_gamma   90.00
#
_symmetry.space_group_name_H-M   'P 1'
#
loop_
_entity.id
_entity.type
_entity.pdbx_description
1 polymer ?
#
loop_
_entity_poly.entity_id
_entity_poly.type
_entity_poly.pdbx_seq_one_letter_code
_entity_poly.pdbx_strand_id
1 'polypeptide(L)'
;MAIEVNLEKYGHRKKGFLGFSWTAFFFNFFVPLIRGDFKWLLIFLFPFIFIYLGNILNLDFDNEYISIIFMLPILITKFVFPFIYNKFYTKDLLKKGYLPPEDDDYSNAILKGNRYLEYTNEDLLDKEKMERYKLIIEEYEKERKKDLHTVIMVFVLIGVLIAIFAFMASY
;
A
#
# COMPACT_ATOMS: atom_id res chain seq x y z
N MET A 1 -4.48 -4.44 9.54
CA MET A 1 -3.11 -4.79 9.12
C MET A 1 -3.18 -5.18 7.65
N ALA A 2 -2.12 -4.95 6.87
CA ALA A 2 -2.10 -5.41 5.49
C ALA A 2 -2.12 -6.96 5.46
N ILE A 3 -2.88 -7.52 4.53
CA ILE A 3 -2.93 -8.96 4.30
C ILE A 3 -1.68 -9.36 3.54
N GLU A 4 -0.96 -10.36 4.04
CA GLU A 4 0.27 -10.87 3.42
C GLU A 4 -0.06 -12.09 2.55
N VAL A 5 0.57 -12.18 1.38
CA VAL A 5 0.50 -13.37 0.52
C VAL A 5 1.91 -13.82 0.19
N ASN A 6 2.14 -15.13 0.15
CA ASN A 6 3.42 -15.69 -0.24
C ASN A 6 3.47 -15.80 -1.77
N LEU A 7 4.61 -15.40 -2.33
CA LEU A 7 4.90 -15.55 -3.75
C LEU A 7 6.27 -16.18 -3.93
N GLU A 8 6.43 -17.01 -4.95
CA GLU A 8 7.65 -17.72 -5.26
C GLU A 8 7.99 -17.63 -6.75
N LYS A 9 9.28 -17.57 -7.05
CA LYS A 9 9.81 -17.68 -8.41
C LYS A 9 11.18 -18.36 -8.36
N TYR A 10 11.32 -19.51 -9.03
CA TYR A 10 12.58 -20.27 -9.08
C TYR A 10 13.19 -20.53 -7.68
N GLY A 11 12.36 -20.92 -6.69
CA GLY A 11 12.80 -21.13 -5.31
C GLY A 11 13.01 -19.85 -4.48
N HIS A 12 12.94 -18.66 -5.08
CA HIS A 12 13.04 -17.40 -4.36
C HIS A 12 11.67 -16.94 -3.89
N ARG A 13 11.49 -16.87 -2.57
CA ARG A 13 10.26 -16.42 -1.93
C ARG A 13 10.26 -14.92 -1.67
N LYS A 14 9.11 -14.28 -1.92
CA LYS A 14 8.82 -12.89 -1.60
C LYS A 14 7.41 -12.77 -1.01
N LYS A 15 7.22 -11.77 -0.16
CA LYS A 15 5.89 -11.42 0.36
C LYS A 15 5.24 -10.39 -0.55
N GLY A 16 3.99 -10.62 -0.93
CA GLY A 16 3.05 -9.63 -1.44
C GLY A 16 2.17 -9.10 -0.31
N PHE A 17 1.56 -7.94 -0.53
CA PHE A 17 0.70 -7.26 0.44
C PHE A 17 -0.59 -6.73 -0.21
N LEU A 18 -1.71 -6.87 0.46
CA LEU A 18 -3.01 -6.33 0.05
C LEU A 18 -3.58 -5.45 1.16
N GLY A 19 -4.25 -4.35 0.78
CA GLY A 19 -4.84 -3.39 1.71
C GLY A 19 -3.93 -2.20 2.05
N PHE A 20 -4.35 -1.41 3.05
CA PHE A 20 -3.68 -0.18 3.44
C PHE A 20 -2.27 -0.45 3.97
N SER A 21 -1.30 0.32 3.49
CA SER A 21 0.10 0.19 3.88
C SER A 21 0.41 1.07 5.09
N TRP A 22 0.10 0.54 6.27
CA TRP A 22 0.44 1.18 7.55
C TRP A 22 1.93 1.51 7.65
N THR A 23 2.79 0.61 7.18
CA THR A 23 4.23 0.84 7.15
C THR A 23 4.61 2.00 6.24
N ALA A 24 4.04 2.12 5.03
CA ALA A 24 4.34 3.25 4.14
C ALA A 24 3.80 4.57 4.71
N PHE A 25 2.64 4.54 5.38
CA PHE A 25 2.08 5.72 6.04
C PHE A 25 3.03 6.29 7.11
N PHE A 26 3.65 5.45 7.93
CA PHE A 26 4.55 5.90 9.00
C PHE A 26 6.01 6.08 8.56
N PHE A 27 6.53 5.23 7.66
CA PHE A 27 7.95 5.17 7.32
C PHE A 27 8.28 5.60 5.88
N ASN A 28 7.30 6.03 5.09
CA ASN A 28 7.51 6.66 3.79
C ASN A 28 8.45 5.84 2.87
N PHE A 29 9.50 6.46 2.29
CA PHE A 29 10.44 5.83 1.34
C PHE A 29 11.29 4.68 1.93
N PHE A 30 11.37 4.54 3.27
CA PHE A 30 12.09 3.42 3.88
C PHE A 30 11.44 2.07 3.54
N VAL A 31 10.12 2.05 3.31
CA VAL A 31 9.40 0.81 2.98
C VAL A 31 9.80 0.25 1.61
N PRO A 32 9.73 1.00 0.50
CA PRO A 32 10.23 0.49 -0.78
C PRO A 32 11.73 0.22 -0.77
N LEU A 33 12.54 0.95 0.01
CA LEU A 33 13.97 0.67 0.19
C LEU A 33 14.21 -0.72 0.77
N ILE A 34 13.59 -1.04 1.91
CA ILE A 34 13.74 -2.34 2.59
C ILE A 34 13.20 -3.49 1.73
N ARG A 35 12.13 -3.24 0.97
CA ARG A 35 11.53 -4.24 0.06
C ARG A 35 12.33 -4.44 -1.24
N GLY A 36 13.35 -3.63 -1.49
CA GLY A 36 14.11 -3.65 -2.74
C GLY A 36 13.27 -3.24 -3.96
N ASP A 37 12.29 -2.36 -3.77
CA ASP A 37 11.43 -1.84 -4.81
C ASP A 37 11.92 -0.46 -5.29
N PHE A 38 12.96 -0.48 -6.13
CA PHE A 38 13.63 0.73 -6.62
C PHE A 38 12.70 1.68 -7.38
N LYS A 39 11.70 1.14 -8.10
CA LYS A 39 10.75 1.98 -8.84
C LYS A 39 9.94 2.84 -7.87
N TRP A 40 9.34 2.22 -6.86
CA TRP A 40 8.59 2.96 -5.85
C TRP A 40 9.48 3.77 -4.93
N LEU A 41 10.71 3.34 -4.65
CA LEU A 41 11.68 4.15 -3.91
C LEU A 41 11.90 5.52 -4.58
N LEU A 42 12.13 5.54 -5.89
CA LEU A 42 12.31 6.79 -6.64
C LEU A 42 11.02 7.65 -6.63
N ILE A 43 9.85 7.03 -6.78
CA ILE A 43 8.56 7.73 -6.71
C ILE A 43 8.35 8.37 -5.33
N PHE A 44 8.68 7.68 -4.25
CA PHE A 44 8.58 8.19 -2.89
C PHE A 44 9.64 9.27 -2.58
N LEU A 45 10.80 9.23 -3.24
CA LEU A 45 11.85 10.25 -3.10
C LEU A 45 11.59 11.51 -3.94
N PHE A 46 10.71 11.44 -4.93
CA PHE A 46 10.41 12.54 -5.85
C PHE A 46 10.10 13.88 -5.15
N PRO A 47 9.26 13.96 -4.09
CA PRO A 47 8.99 15.24 -3.43
C PRO A 47 10.25 15.92 -2.87
N PHE A 48 11.21 15.15 -2.34
CA PHE A 48 12.47 15.69 -1.80
C PHE A 48 13.38 16.21 -2.92
N ILE A 49 13.49 15.45 -4.01
CA ILE A 49 14.25 15.85 -5.20
C ILE A 49 13.63 17.12 -5.79
N PHE A 50 12.30 17.18 -5.84
CA PHE A 50 11.56 18.32 -6.37
C PHE A 50 11.83 19.58 -5.55
N ILE A 51 11.72 19.53 -4.23
CA ILE A 51 12.07 20.66 -3.34
C ILE A 51 13.52 21.08 -3.52
N TYR A 52 14.45 20.13 -3.56
CA TYR A 52 15.87 20.43 -3.75
C TYR A 52 16.13 21.16 -5.08
N LEU A 53 15.46 20.75 -6.16
CA LEU A 53 15.51 21.44 -7.45
C LEU A 53 14.97 22.87 -7.37
N GLY A 54 13.86 23.09 -6.67
CA GLY A 54 13.31 24.44 -6.48
C GLY A 54 14.29 25.38 -5.77
N ASN A 55 15.05 24.86 -4.80
CA ASN A 55 16.12 25.61 -4.13
C ASN A 55 17.28 25.94 -5.07
N ILE A 56 17.73 24.99 -5.92
CA ILE A 56 18.77 25.24 -6.93
C ILE A 56 18.36 26.37 -7.89
N LEU A 57 17.08 26.43 -8.24
CA LEU A 57 16.52 27.45 -9.13
C LEU A 57 16.24 28.78 -8.42
N ASN A 58 16.58 28.91 -7.13
CA ASN A 58 16.31 30.09 -6.28
C ASN A 58 14.84 30.53 -6.34
N LEU A 59 13.91 29.56 -6.32
CA LEU A 59 12.49 29.88 -6.25
C LEU A 59 12.15 30.53 -4.91
N ASP A 60 11.29 31.53 -4.95
CA ASP A 60 10.79 32.21 -3.75
C ASP A 60 9.74 31.34 -3.04
N PHE A 61 10.17 30.60 -2.02
CA PHE A 61 9.27 29.76 -1.23
C PHE A 61 8.42 30.55 -0.22
N ASP A 62 8.70 31.84 -0.01
CA ASP A 62 7.81 32.70 0.79
C ASP A 62 6.55 33.08 -0.01
N ASN A 63 6.58 32.90 -1.34
CA ASN A 63 5.39 32.98 -2.18
C ASN A 63 4.43 31.81 -1.87
N GLU A 64 3.20 32.15 -1.49
CA GLU A 64 2.16 31.18 -1.13
C GLU A 64 1.85 30.18 -2.25
N TYR A 65 1.77 30.65 -3.51
CA TYR A 65 1.48 29.77 -4.64
C TYR A 65 2.61 28.77 -4.90
N ILE A 66 3.87 29.23 -4.83
CA ILE A 66 5.04 28.37 -5.00
C ILE A 66 5.08 27.33 -3.87
N SER A 67 4.97 27.76 -2.62
CA SER A 67 5.00 26.81 -1.48
C SER A 67 3.90 25.74 -1.57
N ILE A 68 2.67 26.10 -1.95
CA ILE A 68 1.57 25.14 -2.15
C ILE A 68 1.91 24.11 -3.23
N ILE A 69 2.44 24.54 -4.38
CA ILE A 69 2.81 23.64 -5.49
C ILE A 69 3.81 22.57 -5.01
N PHE A 70 4.80 22.96 -4.22
CA PHE A 70 5.82 22.03 -3.72
C PHE A 70 5.35 21.18 -2.54
N MET A 71 4.32 21.62 -1.81
CA MET A 71 3.70 20.85 -0.72
C MET A 71 2.81 19.72 -1.24
N LEU A 72 2.15 19.89 -2.39
CA LEU A 72 1.21 18.90 -2.94
C LEU A 72 1.83 17.49 -3.12
N PRO A 73 3.01 17.31 -3.72
CA PRO A 73 3.66 15.99 -3.83
C PRO A 73 3.91 15.31 -2.49
N ILE A 74 4.24 16.09 -1.43
CA ILE A 74 4.43 15.57 -0.08
C ILE A 74 3.11 15.03 0.46
N LEU A 75 2.02 15.79 0.33
CA LEU A 75 0.69 15.39 0.78
C LEU A 75 0.20 14.14 0.05
N ILE A 76 0.39 14.07 -1.27
CA ILE A 76 0.04 12.90 -2.08
C ILE A 76 0.82 11.67 -1.59
N THR A 77 2.14 11.81 -1.41
CA THR A 77 2.98 10.72 -0.94
C THR A 77 2.56 10.25 0.46
N LYS A 78 2.23 11.19 1.37
CA LYS A 78 1.85 10.87 2.75
C LYS A 78 0.47 10.24 2.87
N PHE A 79 -0.52 10.74 2.12
CA PHE A 79 -1.94 10.43 2.35
C PHE A 79 -2.57 9.57 1.26
N VAL A 80 -2.00 9.52 0.05
CA VAL A 80 -2.53 8.71 -1.06
C VAL A 80 -1.74 7.42 -1.23
N PHE A 81 -0.40 7.48 -1.22
CA PHE A 81 0.42 6.31 -1.52
C PHE A 81 0.20 5.10 -0.59
N PRO A 82 -0.04 5.26 0.72
CA PRO A 82 -0.34 4.13 1.59
C PRO A 82 -1.54 3.28 1.14
N PHE A 83 -2.53 3.87 0.47
CA PHE A 83 -3.68 3.14 -0.07
C PHE A 83 -3.35 2.30 -1.30
N ILE A 84 -2.39 2.74 -2.10
CA ILE A 84 -2.12 2.15 -3.42
C ILE A 84 -0.83 1.33 -3.47
N TYR A 85 0.14 1.62 -2.61
CA TYR A 85 1.49 1.08 -2.69
C TYR A 85 1.52 -0.45 -2.60
N ASN A 86 0.88 -1.04 -1.59
CA ASN A 86 0.82 -2.50 -1.44
C ASN A 86 0.24 -3.19 -2.67
N LYS A 87 -0.86 -2.65 -3.23
CA LYS A 87 -1.50 -3.17 -4.44
C LYS A 87 -0.55 -3.15 -5.63
N PHE A 88 0.13 -2.03 -5.87
CA PHE A 88 1.07 -1.92 -6.99
C PHE A 88 2.30 -2.79 -6.79
N TYR A 89 2.88 -2.81 -5.60
CA TYR A 89 4.00 -3.67 -5.25
C TYR A 89 3.69 -5.13 -5.53
N THR A 90 2.55 -5.64 -5.07
CA THR A 90 2.12 -7.02 -5.33
C THR A 90 1.88 -7.27 -6.82
N LYS A 91 1.20 -6.37 -7.53
CA LYS A 91 1.02 -6.50 -8.99
C LYS A 91 2.34 -6.53 -9.75
N ASP A 92 3.32 -5.74 -9.32
CA ASP A 92 4.64 -5.71 -9.95
C ASP A 92 5.42 -7.01 -9.71
N LEU A 93 5.25 -7.65 -8.54
CA LEU A 93 5.81 -8.98 -8.28
C LEU A 93 5.17 -10.04 -9.19
N LEU A 94 3.84 -10.05 -9.29
CA LEU A 94 3.11 -10.97 -10.17
C LEU A 94 3.55 -10.82 -11.63
N LYS A 95 3.67 -9.58 -12.13
CA LYS A 95 4.18 -9.27 -13.48
C LYS A 95 5.62 -9.75 -13.70
N LYS A 96 6.44 -9.80 -12.64
CA LYS A 96 7.80 -10.34 -12.68
C LYS A 96 7.82 -11.87 -12.65
N GLY A 97 6.67 -12.54 -12.59
CA GLY A 97 6.53 -14.00 -12.58
C GLY A 97 6.65 -14.63 -11.19
N TYR A 98 6.50 -13.84 -10.12
CA TYR A 98 6.32 -14.40 -8.78
C TYR A 98 4.85 -14.82 -8.63
N LEU A 99 4.59 -16.10 -8.39
CA LEU A 99 3.25 -16.66 -8.24
C LEU A 99 3.10 -17.29 -6.86
N PRO A 100 1.88 -17.37 -6.29
CA PRO A 100 1.68 -18.13 -5.05
C PRO A 100 2.08 -19.60 -5.27
N PRO A 101 2.74 -20.26 -4.30
CA PRO A 101 2.97 -21.71 -4.34
C PRO A 101 1.66 -22.47 -4.56
N GLU A 102 1.68 -23.58 -5.29
CA GLU A 102 0.46 -24.34 -5.62
C GLU A 102 -0.23 -24.95 -4.38
N ASP A 103 0.55 -25.26 -3.35
CA ASP A 103 0.11 -25.80 -2.06
C ASP A 103 -0.34 -24.71 -1.06
N ASP A 104 -0.15 -23.43 -1.38
CA ASP A 104 -0.61 -22.30 -0.56
C ASP A 104 -2.03 -21.88 -0.96
N ASP A 105 -3.02 -22.65 -0.50
CA ASP A 105 -4.45 -22.38 -0.71
C ASP A 105 -4.83 -20.95 -0.30
N TYR A 106 -4.24 -20.44 0.79
CA TYR A 106 -4.53 -19.09 1.28
C TYR A 106 -4.10 -18.02 0.27
N SER A 107 -2.83 -17.99 -0.11
CA SER A 107 -2.32 -16.99 -1.06
C SER A 107 -3.01 -17.09 -2.42
N ASN A 108 -3.31 -18.31 -2.88
CA ASN A 108 -4.07 -18.51 -4.11
C ASN A 108 -5.50 -17.99 -4.01
N ALA A 109 -6.24 -18.32 -2.94
CA ALA A 109 -7.60 -17.85 -2.73
C ALA A 109 -7.68 -16.33 -2.68
N ILE A 110 -6.76 -15.69 -1.94
CA ILE A 110 -6.72 -14.23 -1.82
C ILE A 110 -6.43 -13.57 -3.17
N LEU A 111 -5.42 -14.04 -3.90
CA LEU A 111 -5.02 -13.44 -5.18
C LEU A 111 -6.07 -13.67 -6.29
N LYS A 112 -6.64 -14.87 -6.37
CA LYS A 112 -7.68 -15.20 -7.37
C LYS A 112 -9.01 -14.53 -7.02
N GLY A 113 -9.44 -14.60 -5.77
CA GLY A 113 -10.66 -13.93 -5.27
C GLY A 113 -10.64 -12.41 -5.45
N ASN A 114 -9.47 -11.78 -5.34
CA ASN A 114 -9.31 -10.34 -5.54
C ASN A 114 -8.90 -9.94 -6.97
N ARG A 115 -9.00 -10.86 -7.95
CA ARG A 115 -8.70 -10.61 -9.39
C ARG A 115 -7.27 -10.13 -9.66
N TYR A 116 -6.32 -10.58 -8.85
CA TYR A 116 -4.90 -10.45 -9.17
C TYR A 116 -4.44 -11.59 -10.09
N LEU A 117 -5.07 -12.76 -9.96
CA LEU A 117 -4.90 -13.94 -10.80
C LEU A 117 -6.26 -14.49 -11.21
N GLU A 118 -6.30 -15.27 -12.28
CA GLU A 118 -7.52 -15.96 -12.72
C GLU A 118 -7.62 -17.35 -12.08
N TYR A 119 -8.85 -17.82 -11.91
CA TYR A 119 -9.11 -19.21 -11.57
C TYR A 119 -8.82 -20.10 -12.77
N THR A 120 -8.15 -21.22 -12.55
CA THR A 120 -7.95 -22.24 -13.58
C THR A 120 -9.21 -23.11 -13.69
N ASN A 121 -9.39 -23.78 -14.83
CA ASN A 121 -10.48 -24.74 -14.99
C ASN A 121 -10.41 -25.87 -13.95
N GLU A 122 -9.20 -26.28 -13.56
CA GLU A 122 -8.97 -27.30 -12.53
C GLU A 122 -9.45 -26.83 -11.16
N ASP A 123 -9.16 -25.57 -10.79
CA ASP A 123 -9.68 -24.99 -9.54
C ASP A 123 -11.21 -25.04 -9.51
N LEU A 124 -11.87 -24.70 -10.62
CA LEU A 124 -13.34 -24.63 -10.70
C LEU A 124 -14.01 -26.00 -10.66
N LEU A 125 -13.30 -27.06 -11.05
CA LEU A 125 -13.79 -28.44 -10.98
C LEU A 125 -13.68 -29.03 -9.57
N ASP A 126 -12.71 -28.56 -8.77
CA ASP A 126 -12.50 -28.98 -7.39
C ASP A 126 -13.43 -28.23 -6.42
N LYS A 127 -14.59 -28.83 -6.16
CA LYS A 127 -15.61 -28.25 -5.25
C LYS A 127 -15.10 -28.06 -3.82
N GLU A 128 -14.27 -28.97 -3.31
CA GLU A 128 -13.76 -28.88 -1.95
C GLU A 128 -12.79 -27.71 -1.81
N LYS A 129 -11.89 -27.54 -2.80
CA LYS A 129 -10.99 -26.39 -2.87
C LYS A 129 -11.74 -25.08 -2.99
N MET A 130 -12.78 -25.02 -3.82
CA MET A 130 -13.58 -23.80 -3.97
C MET A 130 -14.33 -23.42 -2.69
N GLU A 131 -14.83 -24.39 -1.91
CA GLU A 131 -15.45 -24.08 -0.61
C GLU A 131 -14.41 -23.58 0.40
N ARG A 132 -13.20 -24.16 0.43
CA ARG A 132 -12.09 -23.61 1.24
C ARG A 132 -11.75 -22.18 0.86
N TYR A 133 -11.65 -21.90 -0.45
CA TYR A 133 -11.33 -20.57 -0.96
C TYR A 133 -12.41 -19.56 -0.58
N LYS A 134 -13.68 -19.94 -0.67
CA LYS A 134 -14.80 -19.11 -0.26
C LYS A 134 -14.69 -18.71 1.22
N LEU A 135 -14.42 -19.66 2.12
CA LEU A 135 -14.23 -19.38 3.54
C LEU A 135 -13.04 -18.42 3.78
N ILE A 136 -11.91 -18.64 3.08
CA ILE A 136 -10.73 -17.77 3.17
C ILE A 136 -11.06 -16.34 2.68
N ILE A 137 -11.82 -16.21 1.59
CA ILE A 137 -12.22 -14.92 1.03
C ILE A 137 -13.19 -14.21 1.99
N GLU A 138 -14.16 -14.90 2.57
CA GLU A 138 -15.08 -14.35 3.57
C GLU A 138 -14.34 -13.81 4.80
N GLU A 139 -13.36 -14.56 5.31
CA GLU A 139 -12.50 -14.12 6.41
C GLU A 139 -11.68 -12.88 6.01
N TYR A 140 -11.06 -12.91 4.83
CA TYR A 140 -10.34 -11.77 4.28
C TYR A 140 -11.21 -10.51 4.17
N GLU A 141 -12.44 -10.63 3.65
CA GLU A 141 -13.34 -9.48 3.53
C GLU A 141 -13.70 -8.89 4.89
N LYS A 142 -13.91 -9.74 5.90
CA LYS A 142 -14.13 -9.31 7.29
C LYS A 142 -12.91 -8.57 7.84
N GLU A 143 -11.70 -9.07 7.61
CA GLU A 143 -10.48 -8.39 8.01
C GLU A 143 -10.27 -7.06 7.28
N ARG A 144 -10.55 -7.01 5.97
CA ARG A 144 -10.49 -5.78 5.16
C ARG A 144 -11.46 -4.72 5.66
N LYS A 145 -12.68 -5.11 6.04
CA LYS A 145 -13.65 -4.18 6.63
C LYS A 145 -13.17 -3.64 7.98
N LYS A 146 -12.61 -4.51 8.84
CA LYS A 146 -12.01 -4.09 10.11
C LYS A 146 -10.84 -3.12 9.89
N ASP A 147 -9.94 -3.42 8.96
CA ASP A 147 -8.81 -2.56 8.61
C ASP A 147 -9.28 -1.20 8.11
N LEU A 148 -10.32 -1.14 7.28
CA LEU A 148 -10.93 0.12 6.83
C LEU A 148 -11.46 0.94 8.01
N HIS A 149 -12.16 0.32 8.96
CA HIS A 149 -12.60 1.00 10.18
C HIS A 149 -11.42 1.54 10.99
N THR A 150 -10.34 0.77 11.12
CA THR A 150 -9.11 1.23 11.79
C THR A 150 -8.50 2.43 11.07
N VAL A 151 -8.41 2.41 9.73
CA VAL A 151 -7.93 3.55 8.94
C VAL A 151 -8.77 4.80 9.26
N ILE A 152 -10.10 4.71 9.14
CA ILE A 152 -11.00 5.83 9.41
C ILE A 152 -10.80 6.38 10.84
N MET A 153 -10.75 5.51 11.85
CA MET A 153 -10.54 5.95 13.24
C MET A 153 -9.21 6.69 13.43
N VAL A 154 -8.13 6.24 12.79
CA VAL A 154 -6.82 6.93 12.87
C VAL A 154 -6.90 8.31 12.24
N PHE A 155 -7.55 8.47 11.08
CA PHE A 155 -7.71 9.77 10.44
C PHE A 155 -8.60 10.72 11.27
N VAL A 156 -9.67 10.22 11.89
CA VAL A 156 -10.49 10.99 12.84
C VAL A 156 -9.65 11.44 14.03
N LEU A 157 -8.86 10.53 14.62
CA LEU A 157 -7.98 10.85 15.74
C LEU A 157 -6.94 11.93 15.38
N ILE A 158 -6.32 11.83 14.19
CA ILE A 158 -5.40 12.84 13.67
C ILE A 158 -6.11 14.20 13.57
N GLY A 159 -7.33 14.24 13.03
CA GLY A 159 -8.13 15.46 12.94
C GLY A 159 -8.45 16.08 14.31
N VAL A 160 -8.83 15.25 15.30
CA VAL A 160 -9.09 15.70 16.68
C VAL A 160 -7.81 16.26 17.30
N LEU A 161 -6.66 15.59 17.14
CA LEU A 161 -5.38 16.08 17.66
C LEU A 161 -5.01 17.44 17.04
N ILE A 162 -5.16 17.59 15.73
CA ILE A 162 -4.92 18.87 15.04
C ILE A 162 -5.82 19.97 15.61
N ALA A 163 -7.12 19.69 15.82
CA ALA A 163 -8.05 20.66 16.39
C ALA A 163 -7.66 21.07 17.83
N ILE A 164 -7.23 20.11 18.66
CA ILE A 164 -6.74 20.39 20.02
C ILE A 164 -5.49 21.28 19.97
N PHE A 165 -4.51 20.96 19.11
CA PHE A 165 -3.32 21.79 18.95
C PHE A 165 -3.64 23.20 18.46
N ALA A 166 -4.55 23.33 17.48
CA ALA A 166 -4.99 24.63 16.98
C ALA A 166 -5.68 25.46 18.08
N PHE A 167 -6.52 24.83 18.90
CA PHE A 167 -7.15 25.49 20.05
C PHE A 167 -6.11 25.92 21.09
N MET A 168 -5.17 25.07 21.46
CA MET A 168 -4.11 25.42 22.42
C MET A 168 -3.21 26.55 21.92
N ALA A 169 -2.91 26.60 20.61
CA ALA A 169 -2.11 27.67 20.03
C ALA A 169 -2.86 29.02 19.92
N SER A 170 -4.17 29.05 20.16
CA SER A 170 -4.98 30.28 20.14
C SER A 170 -5.05 31.01 21.49
N TYR A 171 -4.46 30.44 22.54
CA TYR A 171 -4.27 31.06 23.86
C TYR A 171 -2.79 31.38 24.10
#